data_AF-A0A7G7WNC0-F1
#
_entry.id   AF-A0A7G7WNC0-F1
#
_cell.length_a   1.000
_cell.length_b   1.000
_cell.length_c   1.000
_cell.angle_alpha   90.00
_cell.angle_beta   90.00
_cell.angle_gamma   90.00
#
_symmetry.space_group_name_H-M   'P 1'
#
loop_
_entity.id
_entity.type
_entity.pdbx_description
1 polymer ?
#
loop_
_entity_poly.entity_id
_entity_poly.type
_entity_poly.pdbx_seq_one_letter_code
_entity_poly.pdbx_strand_id
1 'polypeptide(L)'
;MGHVNFCVKYHTTICDFATKINDAFSTMMLVHITWTSFIISVLGFEIIMDTNYSNSVRFSLHLGGWLGMLFLICFYGQILMDDSSTVSETVYQTTWYEKSPTVRKSLVLILLRSQRPLVLKAAGVNVMSLATFLGVLYNAYSYFTLLLKIKP
;
A
#
# COMPACT_ATOMS: atom_id res chain seq x y z
N MET A 1 11.75 31.00 13.34
CA MET A 1 11.32 30.88 11.92
C MET A 1 12.03 29.74 11.19
N GLY A 2 13.35 29.58 11.35
CA GLY A 2 14.15 28.54 10.67
C GLY A 2 13.60 27.12 10.81
N HIS A 3 13.25 26.67 12.02
CA HIS A 3 12.73 25.31 12.26
C HIS A 3 11.39 25.04 11.57
N VAL A 4 10.44 25.99 11.60
CA VAL A 4 9.13 25.82 10.94
C VAL A 4 9.30 25.78 9.42
N ASN A 5 10.13 26.66 8.87
CA ASN A 5 10.41 26.65 7.43
C ASN A 5 11.08 25.34 6.99
N PHE A 6 11.94 24.75 7.83
CA PHE A 6 12.50 23.43 7.59
C PHE A 6 11.39 22.36 7.58
N CYS A 7 10.52 22.33 8.59
CA CYS A 7 9.41 21.35 8.64
C CYS A 7 8.48 21.47 7.42
N VAL A 8 8.14 22.69 6.99
CA VAL A 8 7.31 22.92 5.80
C VAL A 8 8.00 22.37 4.55
N LYS A 9 9.29 22.68 4.35
CA LYS A 9 10.06 22.17 3.21
C LYS A 9 10.14 20.65 3.25
N TYR A 10 10.45 20.07 4.39
CA TYR A 10 10.56 18.62 4.56
C TYR A 10 9.23 17.89 4.28
N HIS A 11 8.12 18.38 4.85
CA HIS A 11 6.78 17.84 4.60
C HIS A 11 6.40 17.94 3.11
N THR A 12 6.73 19.05 2.45
CA THR A 12 6.49 19.22 1.01
C THR A 12 7.32 18.22 0.20
N THR A 13 8.60 18.05 0.52
CA THR A 13 9.48 17.06 -0.14
C THR A 13 8.94 15.64 0.01
N ILE A 14 8.45 15.26 1.19
CA ILE A 14 7.83 13.94 1.40
C ILE A 14 6.57 13.78 0.55
N CYS A 15 5.69 14.78 0.53
CA CYS A 15 4.48 14.75 -0.29
C CYS A 15 4.81 14.59 -1.78
N ASP A 16 5.80 15.33 -2.28
CA ASP A 16 6.25 15.27 -3.66
C ASP A 16 6.89 13.91 -3.97
N PHE A 17 7.68 13.38 -3.05
CA PHE A 17 8.32 12.07 -3.20
C PHE A 17 7.29 10.93 -3.24
N ALA A 18 6.30 10.95 -2.35
CA ALA A 18 5.21 9.97 -2.36
C ALA A 18 4.42 10.02 -3.67
N THR A 19 4.17 11.23 -4.20
CA THR A 19 3.51 11.42 -5.50
C THR A 19 4.35 10.84 -6.64
N LYS A 20 5.66 11.13 -6.67
CA LYS A 20 6.58 10.59 -7.69
C LYS A 20 6.69 9.07 -7.66
N ILE A 21 6.79 8.48 -6.46
CA ILE A 21 6.76 7.01 -6.30
C ILE A 21 5.45 6.48 -6.86
N ASN A 22 4.33 7.07 -6.46
CA ASN A 22 3.03 6.61 -6.91
C ASN A 22 2.93 6.68 -8.44
N ASP A 23 3.31 7.79 -9.06
CA ASP A 23 3.23 7.96 -10.52
C ASP A 23 4.15 6.98 -11.27
N ALA A 24 5.35 6.73 -10.75
CA ALA A 24 6.30 5.79 -11.35
C ALA A 24 5.82 4.34 -11.30
N PHE A 25 5.13 3.94 -10.22
CA PHE A 25 4.79 2.54 -9.97
C PHE A 25 3.29 2.23 -10.05
N SER A 26 2.42 3.22 -10.26
CA SER A 26 0.95 3.08 -10.25
C SER A 26 0.46 1.96 -11.18
N THR A 27 0.90 1.95 -12.44
CA THR A 27 0.52 0.92 -13.41
C THR A 27 1.14 -0.43 -13.05
N MET A 28 2.39 -0.45 -12.59
CA MET A 28 3.08 -1.68 -12.17
C MET A 28 2.34 -2.35 -11.00
N MET A 29 1.89 -1.58 -10.01
CA MET A 29 1.13 -2.10 -8.87
C MET A 29 -0.19 -2.73 -9.31
N LEU A 30 -0.89 -2.15 -10.30
CA LEU A 30 -2.11 -2.75 -10.85
C LEU A 30 -1.84 -4.12 -11.49
N VAL A 31 -0.79 -4.20 -12.31
CA VAL A 31 -0.38 -5.47 -12.92
C VAL A 31 0.02 -6.47 -11.84
N HIS A 32 0.75 -6.04 -10.82
CA HIS A 32 1.17 -6.91 -9.73
C HIS A 32 -0.03 -7.49 -8.96
N ILE A 33 -1.00 -6.68 -8.53
CA ILE A 33 -2.16 -7.20 -7.75
C ILE A 33 -3.01 -8.19 -8.57
N THR A 34 -3.18 -7.95 -9.86
CA THR A 34 -3.98 -8.81 -10.74
C THR A 34 -3.25 -10.11 -11.05
N TRP A 35 -1.96 -10.01 -11.39
CA TRP A 35 -1.12 -11.17 -11.68
C TRP A 35 -0.92 -12.07 -10.45
N THR A 36 -0.64 -11.48 -9.28
CA THR A 36 -0.48 -12.23 -8.04
C THR A 36 -1.74 -13.01 -7.67
N SER A 37 -2.94 -12.45 -7.89
CA SER A 37 -4.19 -13.17 -7.67
C SER A 37 -4.26 -14.46 -8.49
N PHE A 38 -3.95 -14.37 -9.79
CA PHE A 38 -3.95 -15.52 -10.69
C PHE A 38 -2.89 -16.57 -10.31
N ILE A 39 -1.67 -16.12 -10.00
CA ILE A 39 -0.57 -17.00 -9.60
C ILE A 39 -0.89 -17.75 -8.30
N ILE A 40 -1.48 -17.09 -7.30
CA ILE A 40 -1.90 -17.74 -6.04
C ILE A 40 -2.89 -18.87 -6.33
N SER A 41 -3.87 -18.64 -7.22
CA SER A 41 -4.87 -19.64 -7.56
C SER A 41 -4.29 -20.87 -8.25
N VAL A 42 -3.41 -20.66 -9.23
CA VAL A 42 -2.78 -21.75 -9.97
C VAL A 42 -1.83 -22.54 -9.07
N LEU A 43 -0.96 -21.88 -8.31
CA LEU A 43 -0.03 -22.56 -7.41
C LEU A 43 -0.76 -23.27 -6.27
N GLY A 44 -1.82 -22.69 -5.73
CA GLY A 44 -2.67 -23.35 -4.74
C GLY A 44 -3.28 -24.65 -5.28
N PHE A 45 -3.68 -24.67 -6.55
CA PHE A 45 -4.16 -25.88 -7.21
C PHE A 45 -3.05 -26.93 -7.39
N GLU A 46 -1.89 -26.53 -7.92
CA GLU A 46 -0.74 -27.43 -8.14
C GLU A 46 -0.23 -28.05 -6.83
N ILE A 47 -0.19 -27.29 -5.73
CA ILE A 47 0.22 -27.78 -4.40
C ILE A 47 -0.65 -28.96 -3.93
N ILE A 48 -1.95 -28.96 -4.26
CA ILE A 48 -2.90 -29.97 -3.82
C ILE A 48 -2.97 -31.14 -4.82
N MET A 49 -2.81 -30.86 -6.12
CA MET A 49 -2.97 -31.87 -7.16
C MET A 49 -1.69 -32.67 -7.46
N ASP A 50 -0.51 -32.07 -7.27
CA ASP A 50 0.74 -32.77 -7.54
C ASP A 50 1.07 -33.77 -6.42
N THR A 51 1.27 -35.03 -6.80
CA THR A 51 1.65 -36.11 -5.88
C THR A 51 3.15 -36.09 -5.53
N ASN A 52 3.97 -35.34 -6.28
CA ASN A 52 5.40 -35.23 -6.04
C ASN A 52 5.70 -34.19 -4.95
N TYR A 53 6.17 -34.67 -3.79
CA TYR A 53 6.54 -33.83 -2.66
C TYR A 53 7.56 -32.73 -3.02
N SER A 54 8.55 -33.02 -3.87
CA SER A 54 9.57 -32.05 -4.26
C SER A 54 8.96 -30.86 -5.03
N ASN A 55 8.00 -31.13 -5.90
CA ASN A 55 7.30 -30.10 -6.65
C ASN A 55 6.38 -29.28 -5.73
N SER A 56 5.64 -29.94 -4.83
CA SER A 56 4.78 -29.26 -3.85
C SER A 56 5.57 -28.26 -2.98
N VAL A 57 6.78 -28.64 -2.54
CA VAL A 57 7.68 -27.72 -1.82
C VAL A 57 8.11 -26.54 -2.70
N ARG A 58 8.48 -26.79 -3.97
CA ARG A 58 8.86 -25.73 -4.92
C ARG A 58 7.71 -24.73 -5.15
N PHE A 59 6.49 -25.23 -5.36
CA PHE A 59 5.32 -24.39 -5.54
C PHE A 59 4.96 -23.60 -4.28
N SER A 60 5.10 -24.22 -3.11
CA SER A 60 4.88 -23.54 -1.81
C SER A 60 5.87 -22.39 -1.59
N LEU A 61 7.16 -22.59 -1.88
CA LEU A 61 8.17 -21.54 -1.80
C LEU A 61 7.89 -20.40 -2.79
N HIS A 62 7.49 -20.75 -4.02
CA HIS A 62 7.12 -19.77 -5.04
C HIS A 62 5.91 -18.94 -4.59
N LEU A 63 4.86 -19.61 -4.08
CA LEU A 63 3.66 -18.98 -3.54
C LEU A 63 4.01 -18.02 -2.38
N GLY A 64 4.87 -18.47 -1.46
CA GLY A 64 5.35 -17.65 -0.34
C GLY A 64 6.06 -16.37 -0.81
N GLY A 65 6.85 -16.44 -1.88
CA GLY A 65 7.52 -15.27 -2.48
C GLY A 65 6.53 -14.23 -3.00
N TRP A 66 5.52 -14.66 -3.76
CA TRP A 66 4.48 -13.75 -4.27
C TRP A 66 3.63 -13.14 -3.15
N LEU A 67 3.22 -13.95 -2.18
CA LEU A 67 2.49 -13.48 -1.01
C LEU A 67 3.30 -12.47 -0.21
N GLY A 68 4.59 -12.75 0.01
CA GLY A 68 5.50 -11.85 0.71
C GLY A 68 5.66 -10.52 -0.01
N MET A 69 5.87 -10.54 -1.33
CA MET A 69 6.02 -9.30 -2.10
C MET A 69 4.74 -8.46 -2.09
N LEU A 70 3.57 -9.08 -2.30
CA LEU A 70 2.29 -8.38 -2.23
C LEU A 70 2.02 -7.82 -0.83
N PHE A 71 2.30 -8.62 0.21
CA PHE A 71 2.15 -8.20 1.60
C PHE A 71 3.01 -6.98 1.90
N LEU A 72 4.29 -6.98 1.52
CA LEU A 72 5.18 -5.85 1.77
C LEU A 72 4.68 -4.56 1.11
N ILE A 73 4.23 -4.63 -0.14
CA ILE A 73 3.70 -3.45 -0.86
C ILE A 73 2.46 -2.89 -0.15
N CYS A 74 1.51 -3.76 0.20
CA CYS A 74 0.29 -3.37 0.89
C CYS A 74 0.53 -2.89 2.33
N PHE A 75 1.50 -3.50 3.03
CA PHE A 75 1.86 -3.17 4.40
C PHE A 75 2.54 -1.80 4.49
N TYR A 76 3.55 -1.55 3.65
CA TYR A 76 4.18 -0.22 3.61
C TYR A 76 3.27 0.86 3.04
N GLY A 77 2.36 0.51 2.12
CA GLY A 77 1.30 1.42 1.68
C GLY A 77 0.34 1.81 2.82
N GLN A 78 -0.01 0.85 3.68
CA GLN A 78 -0.80 1.08 4.89
C GLN A 78 -0.06 1.97 5.90
N ILE A 79 1.21 1.66 6.20
CA ILE A 79 2.05 2.48 7.10
C ILE A 79 2.13 3.92 6.59
N LEU A 80 2.39 4.13 5.30
CA LEU A 80 2.46 5.48 4.72
C LEU A 80 1.15 6.27 4.94
N MET A 81 0.01 5.60 4.75
CA MET A 81 -1.31 6.19 4.94
C MET A 81 -1.57 6.53 6.42
N ASP A 82 -1.25 5.62 7.32
CA ASP A 82 -1.47 5.79 8.76
C ASP A 82 -0.55 6.89 9.31
N ASP A 83 0.75 6.81 9.06
CA ASP A 83 1.75 7.78 9.52
C ASP A 83 1.46 9.19 8.99
N SER A 84 1.13 9.31 7.70
CA SER A 84 0.83 10.63 7.12
C SER A 84 -0.44 11.26 7.69
N SER A 85 -1.39 10.45 8.16
CA SER A 85 -2.61 10.93 8.81
C SER A 85 -2.32 11.59 10.17
N THR A 86 -1.35 11.05 10.92
CA THR A 86 -0.95 11.57 12.26
C THR A 86 -0.39 12.98 12.23
N VAL A 87 0.13 13.45 11.09
CA VAL A 87 0.69 14.80 10.94
C VAL A 87 -0.36 15.86 11.23
N SER A 88 -1.59 15.64 10.78
CA SER A 88 -2.71 16.56 11.01
C SER A 88 -3.02 16.70 12.50
N GLU A 89 -3.12 15.58 13.20
CA GLU A 89 -3.36 15.52 14.64
C GLU A 89 -2.24 16.20 15.42
N THR A 90 -0.98 15.88 15.09
CA THR A 90 0.19 16.45 15.76
C THR A 90 0.23 17.97 15.61
N VAL A 91 -0.04 18.49 14.41
CA VAL A 91 -0.06 19.95 14.17
C VAL A 91 -1.22 20.60 14.93
N TYR A 92 -2.40 19.96 14.93
CA TYR A 92 -3.58 20.46 15.63
C TYR A 92 -3.37 20.55 17.15
N GLN A 93 -2.68 19.58 17.75
CA GLN A 93 -2.36 19.55 19.18
C GLN A 93 -1.32 20.60 19.60
N THR A 94 -0.65 21.27 18.66
CA THR A 94 0.23 22.39 18.99
C THR A 94 -0.56 23.65 19.34
N THR A 95 0.03 24.59 20.09
CA THR A 95 -0.53 25.94 20.31
C THR A 95 -0.39 26.82 19.07
N TRP A 96 -0.77 26.33 17.88
CA TRP A 96 -0.61 26.99 16.58
C TRP A 96 -1.32 28.36 16.54
N TYR A 97 -2.46 28.47 17.22
CA TYR A 97 -3.27 29.69 17.33
C TYR A 97 -2.64 30.78 18.20
N GLU A 98 -1.63 30.46 19.01
CA GLU A 98 -0.84 31.43 19.79
C GLU A 98 0.46 31.84 19.08
N LYS A 99 0.83 31.16 17.98
CA LYS A 99 2.06 31.48 17.23
C LYS A 99 1.91 32.79 16.45
N SER A 100 3.06 33.36 16.08
CA SER A 100 3.13 34.57 15.25
C SER A 100 2.39 34.37 13.92
N PRO A 101 1.86 35.44 13.30
CA PRO A 101 1.03 35.34 12.10
C PRO A 101 1.65 34.50 10.98
N THR A 102 2.96 34.66 10.74
CA THR A 102 3.66 33.91 9.69
C THR A 102 3.80 32.42 10.01
N VAL A 103 4.10 32.06 11.27
CA VAL A 103 4.19 30.66 11.69
C VAL A 103 2.82 30.00 11.68
N ARG A 104 1.80 30.71 12.18
CA ARG A 104 0.41 30.26 12.18
C ARG A 104 -0.07 29.91 10.77
N LYS A 105 0.20 30.79 9.80
CA LYS A 105 -0.16 30.56 8.39
C LYS A 105 0.49 29.28 7.84
N SER A 106 1.77 29.05 8.12
CA SER A 106 2.47 27.84 7.68
C SER A 106 1.91 26.57 8.32
N LEU A 107 1.60 26.60 9.62
CA LEU A 107 1.02 25.44 10.33
C LEU A 107 -0.38 25.11 9.81
N VAL A 108 -1.21 26.12 9.55
CA VAL A 108 -2.55 25.92 8.97
C VAL A 108 -2.47 25.28 7.58
N LEU A 109 -1.50 25.66 6.75
CA LEU A 109 -1.29 25.03 5.45
C LEU A 109 -0.86 23.56 5.57
N ILE A 110 0.04 23.23 6.51
CA ILE A 110 0.42 21.84 6.79
C ILE A 110 -0.82 21.07 7.25
N LEU A 111 -1.59 21.61 8.20
CA LEU A 111 -2.80 20.99 8.75
C LEU A 111 -3.82 20.67 7.64
N LEU A 112 -4.12 21.65 6.78
CA LEU A 112 -5.04 21.46 5.65
C LEU A 112 -4.53 20.40 4.67
N ARG A 113 -3.22 20.34 4.43
CA ARG A 113 -2.64 19.34 3.53
C ARG A 113 -2.64 17.94 4.13
N SER A 114 -2.30 17.79 5.41
CA SER A 114 -2.17 16.48 6.08
C SER A 114 -3.51 15.83 6.40
N GLN A 115 -4.62 16.56 6.34
CA GLN A 115 -5.97 15.97 6.33
C GLN A 115 -6.21 15.03 5.13
N ARG A 116 -5.37 15.07 4.10
CA ARG A 116 -5.38 14.12 2.98
C ARG A 116 -4.18 13.19 3.12
N PRO A 117 -4.39 11.94 3.58
CA PRO A 117 -3.31 10.98 3.76
C PRO A 117 -2.55 10.74 2.45
N LEU A 118 -1.26 10.43 2.59
CA LEU A 118 -0.45 9.96 1.47
C LEU A 118 -0.81 8.51 1.20
N VAL A 119 -1.21 8.22 -0.03
CA VAL A 119 -1.66 6.88 -0.44
C VAL A 119 -0.96 6.47 -1.72
N LEU A 120 -0.54 5.21 -1.78
CA LEU A 120 -0.12 4.57 -3.02
C LEU A 120 -1.37 3.97 -3.68
N LYS A 121 -1.64 4.33 -4.92
CA LYS A 121 -2.78 3.88 -5.71
C LYS A 121 -2.31 3.11 -6.95
N ALA A 122 -2.82 1.90 -7.13
CA ALA A 122 -2.71 1.15 -8.37
C ALA A 122 -3.67 1.74 -9.42
N ALA A 123 -3.10 2.35 -10.47
CA ALA A 123 -3.81 3.00 -11.58
C ALA A 123 -4.92 3.98 -11.15
N GLY A 124 -4.81 4.59 -9.96
CA GLY A 124 -5.82 5.49 -9.42
C GLY A 124 -7.08 4.82 -8.86
N VAL A 125 -7.20 3.49 -8.96
CA VAL A 125 -8.40 2.73 -8.57
C VAL A 125 -8.27 2.17 -7.15
N ASN A 126 -7.24 1.36 -6.91
CA ASN A 126 -7.07 0.63 -5.65
C ASN A 126 -5.96 1.23 -4.79
N VAL A 127 -6.23 1.50 -3.52
CA VAL A 127 -5.21 1.91 -2.55
C VAL A 127 -4.42 0.68 -2.11
N MET A 128 -3.09 0.75 -2.11
CA MET A 128 -2.24 -0.32 -1.59
C MET A 128 -2.33 -0.32 -0.07
N SER A 129 -3.16 -1.22 0.46
CA SER A 129 -3.49 -1.35 1.88
C SER A 129 -3.67 -2.82 2.23
N LEU A 130 -3.71 -3.12 3.53
CA LEU A 130 -4.01 -4.48 4.00
C LEU A 130 -5.40 -4.96 3.54
N ALA A 131 -6.35 -4.05 3.34
CA ALA A 131 -7.65 -4.39 2.76
C ALA A 131 -7.50 -4.90 1.31
N THR A 132 -6.65 -4.26 0.49
CA THR A 132 -6.36 -4.73 -0.88
C THR A 132 -5.64 -6.07 -0.87
N PHE A 133 -4.70 -6.30 0.07
CA PHE A 133 -4.09 -7.61 0.25
C PHE A 133 -5.14 -8.71 0.47
N LEU A 134 -6.07 -8.50 1.41
CA LEU A 134 -7.16 -9.45 1.66
C LEU A 134 -8.09 -9.62 0.44
N GLY A 135 -8.39 -8.53 -0.28
CA GLY A 135 -9.17 -8.59 -1.51
C GLY A 135 -8.53 -9.45 -2.59
N VAL A 136 -7.20 -9.35 -2.77
CA VAL A 136 -6.45 -10.19 -3.71
C VAL A 136 -6.50 -11.66 -3.31
N LEU A 137 -6.37 -11.98 -2.02
CA LEU A 137 -6.51 -13.35 -1.51
C LEU A 137 -7.91 -13.92 -1.73
N TYR A 138 -8.95 -13.12 -1.50
CA TYR A 138 -10.34 -13.51 -1.73
C TYR A 138 -10.60 -13.83 -3.21
N ASN A 139 -10.11 -12.97 -4.12
CA ASN A 139 -10.20 -13.22 -5.55
C ASN A 139 -9.43 -14.49 -5.95
N ALA A 140 -8.23 -14.68 -5.39
CA ALA A 140 -7.43 -15.86 -5.66
C ALA A 140 -8.11 -17.15 -5.19
N TYR A 141 -8.75 -17.14 -4.01
CA TYR A 141 -9.55 -18.24 -3.50
C TYR A 141 -10.75 -18.54 -4.41
N SER A 142 -11.43 -17.51 -4.90
CA SER A 142 -12.55 -17.66 -5.82
C SER A 142 -12.12 -18.37 -7.12
N TYR A 143 -11.02 -17.94 -7.75
CA TYR A 143 -10.47 -18.61 -8.92
C TYR A 143 -9.98 -20.04 -8.63
N PHE A 144 -9.35 -20.25 -7.46
CA PHE A 144 -8.92 -21.57 -7.02
C PHE A 144 -10.10 -22.55 -6.89
N THR A 145 -11.19 -22.14 -6.24
CA THR A 145 -12.41 -22.98 -6.14
C THR A 145 -13.05 -23.26 -7.50
N LEU A 146 -12.98 -22.31 -8.43
CA LEU A 146 -13.42 -22.52 -9.81
C LEU A 146 -12.56 -23.59 -10.51
N LEU A 147 -11.23 -23.54 -10.38
CA LEU A 147 -10.33 -24.57 -10.94
C LEU A 147 -10.63 -25.96 -10.37
N LEU A 148 -10.90 -26.06 -9.07
CA LEU A 148 -11.29 -27.34 -8.45
C LEU A 148 -12.60 -27.90 -9.02
N LYS A 149 -13.56 -27.05 -9.38
CA LYS A 149 -14.87 -27.46 -9.93
C LYS A 149 -14.84 -27.82 -11.41
N ILE A 150 -13.90 -27.27 -12.18
CA ILE A 150 -13.77 -27.55 -13.62
C ILE A 150 -13.11 -28.91 -13.87
N LYS A 151 -12.46 -29.49 -12.85
CA LYS A 151 -11.89 -30.83 -12.93
C LYS A 151 -13.02 -31.89 -13.01
N PRO A 152 -13.05 -32.74 -14.05
CA PRO A 152 -13.94 -33.90 -14.11
C PRO A 152 -13.53 -34.99 -13.12
#